data_AF-A0A850M887-F1
#
_entry.id   AF-A0A850M887-F1
#
_cell.length_a   1.000
_cell.length_b   1.000
_cell.length_c   1.000
_cell.angle_alpha   90.00
_cell.angle_beta   90.00
_cell.angle_gamma   90.00
#
_symmetry.space_group_name_H-M   'P 1'
#
loop_
_entity.id
_entity.type
_entity.pdbx_description
1 polymer ?
#
loop_
_entity_poly.entity_id
_entity_poly.type
_entity_poly.pdbx_seq_one_letter_code
_entity_poly.pdbx_strand_id
1 'polypeptide(L)'
;MVENLQFIYEKEYWHVSALINTEHVTCADRICDIEALIKEKVENLTDEDLKKVSWNPEYLKKVKDLGKNISLECKWVPFIENFPYYDENRDFRFNSLGFFEFEVEYYKEQPEKKKTIEAVLVQQIPTIVLQLLRDFCTKIENQYLFLDPESPIYVFVISAKLEPENIQWSKENVEKYKRVIGNWTEIYSGQWPDYSEGLYERRIQNNLSNRLSELHFIRRNSGFIYMVGDNYNMFFNSYMMPHVLEPTARIRSMLFALMALNESIDILFIRIHHQYFTDLKEMEDKIRNLKYLRGMIQTQMSSIYNELDYNRRQHYTSVLVHLINEFHLNRILDRISNKFEVFYDSMQVQYQKKMEENQFRVERGMNILNLLFGFGILADLGQILSIAVAGPPAGIFNWIVFIGINMFLLGVAIYFLRARLKVKKVTVRKTVDAVIVDEKGRVVIVERKYPPFRGQRALPGGFIEEGESQKDAIYREVKEETALDVEILKKIGIFDKPGRDPRGPVITNAFLCTMKGEIGELRGGDDAAIAKLVPLEELKGIALAFDHEEILDAAVRLILDEKLRGISPILDSEELLKSAREFLR
;
A
#
# COMPACT_ATOMS: atom_id res chain seq x y z
N MET A 1 31.01 -44.17 4.23
CA MET A 1 31.52 -42.92 4.80
C MET A 1 31.26 -41.85 3.75
N VAL A 2 30.32 -40.94 4.01
CA VAL A 2 30.03 -39.85 3.06
C VAL A 2 31.18 -38.86 3.17
N GLU A 3 31.94 -38.67 2.10
CA GLU A 3 32.90 -37.57 2.02
C GLU A 3 32.13 -36.26 2.24
N ASN A 4 32.46 -35.53 3.31
CA ASN A 4 31.79 -34.26 3.61
C ASN A 4 32.38 -33.18 2.70
N LEU A 5 31.58 -32.74 1.72
CA LEU A 5 31.82 -31.51 1.00
C LEU A 5 31.73 -30.32 1.97
N GLN A 6 32.66 -29.38 1.88
CA GLN A 6 32.58 -28.12 2.60
C GLN A 6 33.02 -26.93 1.74
N PHE A 7 32.20 -25.89 1.71
CA PHE A 7 32.60 -24.58 1.19
C PHE A 7 33.27 -23.80 2.31
N ILE A 8 34.46 -23.25 2.03
CA ILE A 8 35.19 -22.44 3.00
C ILE A 8 34.82 -20.98 2.75
N TYR A 9 34.28 -20.32 3.78
CA TYR A 9 33.97 -18.90 3.75
C TYR A 9 35.22 -18.08 3.38
N GLU A 10 35.05 -17.09 2.51
CA GLU A 10 36.09 -16.11 2.18
C GLU A 10 35.73 -14.74 2.78
N LYS A 11 34.58 -14.19 2.36
CA LYS A 11 34.05 -12.88 2.76
C LYS A 11 32.56 -12.76 2.43
N GLU A 12 31.93 -11.67 2.85
CA GLU A 12 30.54 -11.32 2.56
C GLU A 12 30.40 -9.87 2.09
N TYR A 13 29.38 -9.61 1.29
CA TYR A 13 28.91 -8.25 0.97
C TYR A 13 27.49 -8.05 1.45
N TRP A 14 27.25 -7.05 2.28
CA TRP A 14 25.90 -6.69 2.72
C TRP A 14 25.43 -5.40 2.06
N HIS A 15 24.14 -5.31 1.80
CA HIS A 15 23.54 -4.13 1.18
C HIS A 15 22.30 -3.67 1.94
N VAL A 16 22.25 -2.37 2.23
CA VAL A 16 21.08 -1.70 2.82
C VAL A 16 20.72 -0.49 1.95
N SER A 17 19.57 -0.57 1.28
CA SER A 17 19.04 0.52 0.46
C SER A 17 18.77 1.76 1.31
N ALA A 18 18.99 2.94 0.75
CA ALA A 18 18.71 4.18 1.45
C ALA A 18 18.39 5.35 0.50
N LEU A 19 17.70 6.32 1.09
CA LEU A 19 17.53 7.68 0.57
C LEU A 19 18.31 8.64 1.46
N ILE A 20 19.10 9.52 0.86
CA ILE A 20 19.91 10.51 1.58
C ILE A 20 19.59 11.91 1.06
N ASN A 21 19.56 12.87 1.98
CA ASN A 21 19.64 14.28 1.65
C ASN A 21 21.08 14.79 1.81
N THR A 22 21.83 14.78 0.72
CA THR A 22 23.26 15.14 0.70
C THR A 22 23.53 16.63 0.93
N GLU A 23 22.49 17.49 0.91
CA GLU A 23 22.62 18.91 1.25
C GLU A 23 22.66 19.14 2.77
N HIS A 24 22.09 18.22 3.54
CA HIS A 24 21.98 18.33 5.00
C HIS A 24 22.92 17.40 5.75
N VAL A 25 23.30 16.26 5.16
CA VAL A 25 24.21 15.28 5.78
C VAL A 25 25.28 14.82 4.80
N THR A 26 26.50 14.70 5.31
CA THR A 26 27.65 14.19 4.58
C THR A 26 27.65 12.66 4.60
N CYS A 27 27.79 12.02 3.44
CA CYS A 27 27.83 10.56 3.35
C CYS A 27 28.98 9.96 4.19
N ALA A 28 30.13 10.65 4.26
CA ALA A 28 31.28 10.21 5.06
C ALA A 28 30.93 10.09 6.56
N ASP A 29 30.23 11.08 7.12
CA ASP A 29 29.83 11.05 8.54
C ASP A 29 28.86 9.89 8.81
N ARG A 30 27.89 9.69 7.91
CA ARG A 30 26.91 8.60 8.05
C ARG A 30 27.54 7.22 7.90
N ILE A 31 28.55 7.08 7.05
CA ILE A 31 29.36 5.86 6.98
C ILE A 31 30.01 5.60 8.34
N CYS A 32 30.73 6.58 8.90
CA CYS A 32 31.40 6.43 10.19
C CYS A 32 30.43 6.11 11.33
N ASP A 33 29.28 6.80 11.40
CA ASP A 33 28.25 6.56 12.42
C ASP A 33 27.71 5.13 12.36
N ILE A 34 27.35 4.66 11.15
CA ILE A 34 26.77 3.32 10.95
C ILE A 34 27.81 2.25 11.24
N GLU A 35 29.06 2.41 10.78
CA GLU A 35 30.13 1.46 11.05
C GLU A 35 30.43 1.34 12.55
N ALA A 36 30.57 2.48 13.24
CA ALA A 36 30.83 2.50 14.67
C ALA A 36 29.68 1.83 15.44
N LEU A 37 28.44 2.17 15.10
CA LEU A 37 27.24 1.59 15.69
C LEU A 37 27.19 0.08 15.53
N ILE A 38 27.45 -0.43 14.31
CA ILE A 38 27.44 -1.86 14.05
C ILE A 38 28.57 -2.55 14.82
N LYS A 39 29.80 -2.05 14.73
CA LYS A 39 30.99 -2.64 15.39
C LYS A 39 30.79 -2.73 16.91
N GLU A 40 30.36 -1.65 17.54
CA GLU A 40 30.09 -1.64 18.98
C GLU A 40 29.05 -2.69 19.37
N LYS A 41 27.97 -2.83 18.58
CA LYS A 41 26.88 -3.75 18.87
C LYS A 41 27.29 -5.22 18.71
N VAL A 42 28.00 -5.56 17.63
CA VAL A 42 28.35 -6.95 17.31
C VAL A 42 29.49 -7.49 18.19
N GLU A 43 30.38 -6.63 18.68
CA GLU A 43 31.41 -7.00 19.66
C GLU A 43 30.78 -7.31 21.04
N ASN A 44 29.66 -6.66 21.36
CA ASN A 44 29.02 -6.69 22.69
C ASN A 44 27.60 -7.31 22.67
N LEU A 45 27.39 -8.36 21.88
CA LEU A 45 26.09 -9.03 21.80
C LEU A 45 25.61 -9.54 23.15
N THR A 46 24.39 -9.15 23.54
CA THR A 46 23.73 -9.59 24.78
C THR A 46 22.92 -10.87 24.56
N ASP A 47 22.49 -11.52 25.64
CA ASP A 47 21.60 -12.69 25.52
C ASP A 47 20.20 -12.30 25.01
N GLU A 48 19.77 -11.04 25.21
CA GLU A 48 18.51 -10.54 24.66
C GLU A 48 18.57 -10.38 23.14
N ASP A 49 19.69 -9.89 22.62
CA ASP A 49 19.93 -9.80 21.17
C ASP A 49 19.86 -11.19 20.51
N LEU A 50 20.42 -12.19 21.18
CA LEU A 50 20.54 -13.56 20.70
C LEU A 50 19.23 -14.37 20.79
N LYS A 51 18.36 -14.08 21.77
CA LYS A 51 17.03 -14.72 21.88
C LYS A 51 16.16 -14.53 20.63
N LYS A 52 16.38 -13.45 19.89
CA LYS A 52 15.65 -13.13 18.64
C LYS A 52 16.12 -13.98 17.45
N VAL A 53 17.25 -14.66 17.59
CA VAL A 53 17.96 -15.36 16.51
C VAL A 53 17.73 -16.87 16.60
N SER A 54 17.88 -17.47 17.79
CA SER A 54 17.68 -18.91 18.00
C SER A 54 17.51 -19.23 19.48
N TRP A 55 16.96 -20.42 19.77
CA TRP A 55 16.85 -20.97 21.12
C TRP A 55 17.99 -21.94 21.48
N ASN A 56 18.85 -22.30 20.52
CA ASN A 56 19.92 -23.28 20.72
C ASN A 56 21.18 -22.63 21.33
N PRO A 57 21.58 -22.96 22.58
CA PRO A 57 22.72 -22.31 23.24
C PRO A 57 24.07 -22.50 22.55
N GLU A 58 24.32 -23.65 21.93
CA GLU A 58 25.57 -23.92 21.21
C GLU A 58 25.67 -23.05 19.94
N TYR A 59 24.55 -22.91 19.25
CA TYR A 59 24.43 -22.05 18.08
C TYR A 59 24.64 -20.57 18.43
N LEU A 60 24.03 -20.11 19.53
CA LEU A 60 24.18 -18.74 20.00
C LEU A 60 25.63 -18.39 20.38
N LYS A 61 26.40 -19.36 20.92
CA LYS A 61 27.84 -19.19 21.17
C LYS A 61 28.60 -18.94 19.87
N LYS A 62 28.30 -19.67 18.79
CA LYS A 62 28.91 -19.47 17.47
C LYS A 62 28.61 -18.08 16.91
N VAL A 63 27.37 -17.60 17.03
CA VAL A 63 27.00 -16.23 16.60
C VAL A 63 27.75 -15.16 17.40
N LYS A 64 27.86 -15.33 18.72
CA LYS A 64 28.66 -14.45 19.59
C LYS A 64 30.14 -14.44 19.19
N ASP A 65 30.69 -15.59 18.86
CA ASP A 65 32.08 -15.72 18.42
C ASP A 65 32.30 -15.03 17.06
N LEU A 66 31.36 -15.15 16.11
CA LEU A 66 31.41 -14.41 14.85
C LEU A 66 31.41 -12.90 15.06
N GLY A 67 30.50 -12.38 15.90
CA GLY A 67 30.41 -10.96 16.18
C GLY A 67 31.68 -10.36 16.79
N LYS A 68 32.43 -11.14 17.59
CA LYS A 68 33.73 -10.71 18.14
C LYS A 68 34.87 -10.72 17.14
N ASN A 69 34.74 -11.48 16.06
CA ASN A 69 35.78 -11.68 15.06
C ASN A 69 35.37 -11.15 13.69
N ILE A 70 34.45 -10.18 13.65
CA ILE A 70 33.99 -9.52 12.44
C ILE A 70 34.89 -8.33 12.10
N SER A 71 35.36 -8.29 10.86
CA SER A 71 35.90 -7.08 10.23
C SER A 71 34.83 -6.56 9.27
N LEU A 72 34.56 -5.26 9.31
CA LEU A 72 33.54 -4.63 8.45
C LEU A 72 34.03 -3.25 7.99
N GLU A 73 33.88 -3.01 6.68
CA GLU A 73 34.10 -1.75 6.00
C GLU A 73 32.82 -1.35 5.25
N CYS A 74 32.36 -0.11 5.42
CA CYS A 74 31.15 0.41 4.82
C CYS A 74 31.47 1.51 3.82
N LYS A 75 30.70 1.56 2.73
CA LYS A 75 30.71 2.68 1.78
C LYS A 75 29.31 3.01 1.30
N TRP A 76 29.12 4.28 0.96
CA TRP A 76 27.93 4.75 0.24
C TRP A 76 28.13 4.55 -1.27
N VAL A 77 27.18 3.87 -1.92
CA VAL A 77 27.15 3.71 -3.37
C VAL A 77 25.92 4.46 -3.91
N PRO A 78 26.10 5.64 -4.53
CA PRO A 78 24.99 6.36 -5.14
C PRO A 78 24.50 5.57 -6.36
N PHE A 79 23.19 5.52 -6.53
CA PHE A 79 22.56 4.89 -7.69
C PHE A 79 21.84 5.92 -8.56
N ILE A 80 21.02 6.78 -7.96
CA ILE A 80 20.36 7.92 -8.63
C ILE A 80 20.63 9.19 -7.82
N GLU A 81 21.57 10.02 -8.28
CA GLU A 81 22.03 11.22 -7.54
C GLU A 81 21.08 12.42 -7.58
N ASN A 82 20.17 12.47 -8.55
CA ASN A 82 19.17 13.54 -8.69
C ASN A 82 17.78 12.96 -8.49
N PHE A 83 17.54 12.33 -7.36
CA PHE A 83 16.28 11.66 -7.01
C PHE A 83 15.46 12.53 -6.05
N PRO A 84 14.62 13.47 -6.55
CA PRO A 84 13.92 14.47 -5.74
C PRO A 84 12.70 13.88 -5.01
N TYR A 85 12.94 12.91 -4.13
CA TYR A 85 11.88 12.28 -3.35
C TYR A 85 11.49 13.13 -2.15
N TYR A 86 10.18 13.25 -1.96
CA TYR A 86 9.59 13.90 -0.80
C TYR A 86 8.72 12.88 -0.07
N ASP A 87 9.06 12.65 1.19
CA ASP A 87 8.32 11.78 2.08
C ASP A 87 7.09 12.54 2.60
N GLU A 88 5.92 12.16 2.09
CA GLU A 88 4.65 12.81 2.42
C GLU A 88 4.24 12.56 3.88
N ASN A 89 4.79 11.54 4.55
CA ASN A 89 4.49 11.23 5.94
C ASN A 89 5.31 12.12 6.89
N ARG A 90 6.61 12.22 6.62
CA ARG A 90 7.58 12.84 7.54
C ARG A 90 7.93 14.29 7.20
N ASP A 91 7.52 14.78 6.03
CA ASP A 91 7.85 16.13 5.54
C ASP A 91 9.36 16.34 5.32
N PHE A 92 10.06 15.28 4.89
CA PHE A 92 11.48 15.34 4.53
C PHE A 92 11.71 15.18 3.04
N ARG A 93 12.78 15.82 2.56
CA ARG A 93 13.26 15.72 1.18
C ARG A 93 14.52 14.88 1.16
N PHE A 94 14.64 14.07 0.13
CA PHE A 94 15.82 13.29 -0.21
C PHE A 94 16.18 13.61 -1.65
N ASN A 95 17.48 13.64 -1.94
CA ASN A 95 17.98 13.98 -3.26
C ASN A 95 18.82 12.84 -3.88
N SER A 96 19.19 11.82 -3.12
CA SER A 96 19.95 10.67 -3.61
C SER A 96 19.31 9.35 -3.21
N LEU A 97 19.14 8.44 -4.17
CA LEU A 97 18.84 7.03 -3.94
C LEU A 97 20.12 6.21 -4.13
N GLY A 98 20.37 5.27 -3.24
CA GLY A 98 21.53 4.38 -3.30
C GLY A 98 21.46 3.32 -2.22
N PHE A 99 22.62 2.81 -1.84
CA PHE A 99 22.73 1.81 -0.78
C PHE A 99 24.05 1.93 -0.04
N PHE A 100 24.04 1.55 1.22
CA PHE A 100 25.25 1.27 1.97
C PHE A 100 25.69 -0.16 1.64
N GLU A 101 26.91 -0.29 1.15
CA GLU A 101 27.57 -1.57 0.93
C GLU A 101 28.55 -1.82 2.06
N PHE A 102 28.49 -3.01 2.64
CA PHE A 102 29.40 -3.46 3.69
C PHE A 102 30.22 -4.62 3.16
N GLU A 103 31.54 -4.47 3.11
CA GLU A 103 32.46 -5.58 2.94
C GLU A 103 32.77 -6.18 4.32
N VAL A 104 32.44 -7.46 4.49
CA VAL A 104 32.49 -8.15 5.78
C VAL A 104 33.40 -9.36 5.68
N GLU A 105 34.28 -9.52 6.66
CA GLU A 105 35.19 -10.65 6.76
C GLU A 105 35.24 -11.16 8.21
N TYR A 106 34.77 -12.37 8.44
CA TYR A 106 34.92 -13.06 9.72
C TYR A 106 36.29 -13.74 9.83
N TYR A 107 36.86 -13.72 11.05
CA TYR A 107 38.15 -14.31 11.38
C TYR A 107 39.28 -13.87 10.44
N LYS A 108 39.31 -12.58 10.07
CA LYS A 108 40.38 -12.00 9.24
C LYS A 108 41.78 -12.31 9.78
N GLU A 109 41.94 -12.22 11.11
CA GLU A 109 43.20 -12.52 11.82
C GLU A 109 43.39 -14.02 12.14
N GLN A 110 42.38 -14.88 11.89
CA GLN A 110 42.40 -16.33 12.18
C GLN A 110 41.82 -17.15 11.01
N PRO A 111 42.46 -17.15 9.82
CA PRO A 111 41.86 -17.71 8.60
C PRO A 111 41.50 -19.19 8.70
N GLU A 112 42.18 -19.97 9.54
CA GLU A 112 41.91 -21.39 9.79
C GLU A 112 40.52 -21.64 10.40
N LYS A 113 39.92 -20.64 11.05
CA LYS A 113 38.56 -20.71 11.59
C LYS A 113 37.49 -20.41 10.55
N LYS A 114 37.81 -19.89 9.38
CA LYS A 114 36.82 -19.65 8.31
C LYS A 114 36.08 -20.93 7.89
N LYS A 115 36.74 -22.10 8.03
CA LYS A 115 36.11 -23.41 7.80
C LYS A 115 35.08 -23.82 8.88
N THR A 116 34.94 -23.08 9.98
CA THR A 116 33.90 -23.40 10.98
C THR A 116 32.61 -22.63 10.72
N ILE A 117 32.58 -21.78 9.69
CA ILE A 117 31.42 -20.98 9.32
C ILE A 117 30.46 -21.85 8.49
N GLU A 118 29.33 -22.18 9.10
CA GLU A 118 28.25 -22.95 8.48
C GLU A 118 27.26 -22.00 7.79
N ALA A 119 26.60 -22.47 6.72
CA ALA A 119 25.62 -21.71 5.94
C ALA A 119 24.56 -21.01 6.79
N VAL A 120 24.12 -21.70 7.84
CA VAL A 120 23.07 -21.22 8.74
C VAL A 120 23.49 -19.95 9.51
N LEU A 121 24.81 -19.71 9.70
CA LEU A 121 25.33 -18.58 10.50
C LEU A 121 25.38 -17.24 9.75
N VAL A 122 25.47 -17.28 8.42
CA VAL A 122 25.72 -16.12 7.53
C VAL A 122 24.77 -14.94 7.76
N GLN A 123 23.48 -15.21 8.04
CA GLN A 123 22.46 -14.16 8.15
C GLN A 123 22.18 -13.70 9.59
N GLN A 124 22.82 -14.31 10.59
CA GLN A 124 22.46 -14.07 11.99
C GLN A 124 22.90 -12.68 12.45
N ILE A 125 24.14 -12.28 12.14
CA ILE A 125 24.61 -10.92 12.43
C ILE A 125 23.81 -9.87 11.64
N PRO A 126 23.60 -10.02 10.32
CA PRO A 126 22.71 -9.11 9.56
C PRO A 126 21.31 -8.95 10.16
N THR A 127 20.71 -10.02 10.69
CA THR A 127 19.38 -9.94 11.34
C THR A 127 19.41 -9.06 12.59
N ILE A 128 20.47 -9.16 13.40
CA ILE A 128 20.65 -8.30 14.58
C ILE A 128 20.90 -6.85 14.15
N VAL A 129 21.74 -6.65 13.12
CA VAL A 129 22.07 -5.33 12.58
C VAL A 129 20.85 -4.63 12.01
N LEU A 130 19.94 -5.33 11.34
CA LEU A 130 18.72 -4.73 10.79
C LEU A 130 17.88 -4.03 11.87
N GLN A 131 17.71 -4.67 13.03
CA GLN A 131 16.99 -4.06 14.15
C GLN A 131 17.72 -2.82 14.70
N LEU A 132 19.04 -2.91 14.81
CA LEU A 132 19.87 -1.79 15.24
C LEU A 132 19.73 -0.58 14.29
N LEU A 133 19.74 -0.82 12.98
CA LEU A 133 19.55 0.22 11.97
C LEU A 133 18.13 0.79 11.97
N ARG A 134 17.13 -0.02 12.28
CA ARG A 134 15.75 0.46 12.47
C ARG A 134 15.67 1.46 13.59
N ASP A 135 16.24 1.15 14.76
CA ASP A 135 16.26 2.04 15.91
C ASP A 135 17.07 3.32 15.60
N PHE A 136 18.20 3.18 14.89
CA PHE A 136 19.01 4.31 14.43
C PHE A 136 18.21 5.30 13.57
N CYS A 137 17.39 4.81 12.63
CA CYS A 137 16.59 5.66 11.75
C CYS A 137 15.46 6.42 12.47
N THR A 138 15.02 5.96 13.65
CA THR A 138 13.97 6.66 14.41
C THR A 138 14.47 7.91 15.13
N LYS A 139 15.79 8.09 15.25
CA LYS A 139 16.37 9.25 15.93
C LYS A 139 16.27 10.50 15.08
N ILE A 140 15.89 11.62 15.70
CA ILE A 140 15.72 12.93 15.05
C ILE A 140 17.00 13.38 14.35
N GLU A 141 18.18 13.12 14.93
CA GLU A 141 19.48 13.45 14.35
C GLU A 141 19.76 12.78 13.00
N ASN A 142 19.01 11.72 12.67
CA ASN A 142 19.15 10.93 11.45
C ASN A 142 18.02 11.15 10.44
N GLN A 143 17.15 12.16 10.64
CA GLN A 143 15.95 12.40 9.81
C GLN A 143 16.23 12.64 8.31
N TYR A 144 17.46 13.00 7.95
CA TYR A 144 17.91 13.21 6.56
C TYR A 144 18.49 11.95 5.90
N LEU A 145 18.41 10.82 6.59
CA LEU A 145 18.79 9.50 6.13
C LEU A 145 17.61 8.55 6.34
N PHE A 146 17.11 7.99 5.25
CA PHE A 146 16.03 7.01 5.28
C PHE A 146 16.54 5.67 4.74
N LEU A 147 16.95 4.79 5.66
CA LEU A 147 17.30 3.41 5.33
C LEU A 147 16.03 2.58 5.05
N ASP A 148 16.21 1.43 4.42
CA ASP A 148 15.21 0.36 4.33
C ASP A 148 15.34 -0.62 5.51
N PRO A 149 14.63 -0.43 6.64
CA PRO A 149 14.66 -1.36 7.77
C PRO A 149 13.64 -2.50 7.62
N GLU A 150 12.76 -2.44 6.62
CA GLU A 150 11.67 -3.41 6.45
C GLU A 150 12.11 -4.61 5.60
N SER A 151 12.99 -4.37 4.63
CA SER A 151 13.64 -5.43 3.87
C SER A 151 14.77 -6.06 4.69
N PRO A 152 14.89 -7.40 4.68
CA PRO A 152 16.07 -8.05 5.24
C PRO A 152 17.36 -7.57 4.56
N ILE A 153 18.44 -7.43 5.33
CA ILE A 153 19.76 -7.09 4.80
C ILE A 153 20.16 -8.16 3.79
N TYR A 154 20.48 -7.72 2.57
CA TYR A 154 20.86 -8.64 1.51
C TYR A 154 22.32 -9.02 1.67
N VAL A 155 22.62 -10.32 1.67
CA VAL A 155 23.98 -10.84 1.96
C VAL A 155 24.50 -11.68 0.80
N PHE A 156 25.63 -11.32 0.20
CA PHE A 156 26.37 -12.17 -0.73
C PHE A 156 27.55 -12.82 -0.04
N VAL A 157 27.50 -14.13 0.19
CA VAL A 157 28.64 -14.89 0.71
C VAL A 157 29.52 -15.34 -0.43
N ILE A 158 30.82 -15.18 -0.26
CA ILE A 158 31.84 -15.60 -1.20
C ILE A 158 32.64 -16.75 -0.61
N SER A 159 32.90 -17.76 -1.44
CA SER A 159 33.81 -18.85 -1.12
C SER A 159 34.81 -19.04 -2.26
N ALA A 160 36.10 -19.09 -1.91
CA ALA A 160 37.18 -19.28 -2.87
C ALA A 160 37.76 -20.71 -2.87
N LYS A 161 37.39 -21.52 -1.86
CA LYS A 161 38.01 -22.81 -1.54
C LYS A 161 36.97 -23.84 -1.11
N LEU A 162 37.29 -25.10 -1.37
CA LEU A 162 36.44 -26.25 -1.11
C LEU A 162 37.25 -27.32 -0.39
N GLU A 163 36.61 -28.09 0.48
CA GLU A 163 37.20 -29.30 1.04
C GLU A 163 36.31 -30.51 0.67
N PRO A 164 36.85 -31.52 -0.05
CA PRO A 164 38.19 -31.57 -0.66
C PRO A 164 38.35 -30.61 -1.87
N GLU A 165 39.58 -30.14 -2.14
CA GLU A 165 39.86 -29.05 -3.11
C GLU A 165 39.64 -29.41 -4.60
N ASN A 166 39.63 -30.71 -4.96
CA ASN A 166 39.68 -31.17 -6.35
C ASN A 166 38.47 -32.04 -6.74
N ILE A 167 37.25 -31.55 -6.48
CA ILE A 167 36.04 -32.28 -6.86
C ILE A 167 35.78 -32.13 -8.37
N GLN A 168 35.71 -33.26 -9.06
CA GLN A 168 35.18 -33.32 -10.42
C GLN A 168 33.65 -33.29 -10.37
N TRP A 169 33.03 -32.20 -10.75
CA TRP A 169 31.58 -32.06 -10.66
C TRP A 169 30.85 -32.74 -11.84
N SER A 170 30.62 -34.04 -11.70
CA SER A 170 29.72 -34.83 -12.54
C SER A 170 28.28 -34.79 -12.00
N LYS A 171 27.29 -35.23 -12.80
CA LYS A 171 25.90 -35.42 -12.33
C LYS A 171 25.83 -36.29 -11.07
N GLU A 172 26.67 -37.32 -11.00
CA GLU A 172 26.81 -38.20 -9.86
C GLU A 172 27.33 -37.46 -8.62
N ASN A 173 28.38 -36.65 -8.75
CA ASN A 173 28.93 -35.88 -7.62
C ASN A 173 28.00 -34.76 -7.15
N VAL A 174 27.22 -34.14 -8.04
CA VAL A 174 26.16 -33.20 -7.63
C VAL A 174 25.09 -33.88 -6.79
N GLU A 175 24.60 -35.06 -7.21
CA GLU A 175 23.62 -35.81 -6.42
C GLU A 175 24.22 -36.32 -5.10
N LYS A 176 25.49 -36.76 -5.12
CA LYS A 176 26.24 -37.19 -3.93
C LYS A 176 26.32 -36.09 -2.87
N TYR A 177 26.60 -34.84 -3.26
CA TYR A 177 26.78 -33.71 -2.34
C TYR A 177 25.55 -32.82 -2.18
N LYS A 178 24.41 -33.22 -2.76
CA LYS A 178 23.17 -32.44 -2.83
C LYS A 178 22.71 -31.87 -1.50
N ARG A 179 22.90 -32.60 -0.39
CA ARG A 179 22.51 -32.12 0.95
C ARG A 179 23.33 -30.90 1.39
N VAL A 180 24.64 -30.94 1.19
CA VAL A 180 25.53 -29.81 1.55
C VAL A 180 25.24 -28.64 0.62
N ILE A 181 25.13 -28.89 -0.68
CA ILE A 181 24.76 -27.88 -1.68
C ILE A 181 23.42 -27.24 -1.27
N GLY A 182 22.39 -28.04 -0.96
CA GLY A 182 21.06 -27.58 -0.57
C GLY A 182 21.03 -26.68 0.68
N ASN A 183 22.02 -26.74 1.57
CA ASN A 183 22.11 -25.79 2.70
C ASN A 183 22.51 -24.38 2.24
N TRP A 184 23.19 -24.27 1.10
CA TRP A 184 23.65 -23.02 0.50
C TRP A 184 22.80 -22.58 -0.72
N THR A 185 21.94 -23.44 -1.28
CA THR A 185 21.32 -23.23 -2.61
C THR A 185 19.80 -23.40 -2.66
N GLU A 186 19.10 -22.51 -3.39
CA GLU A 186 17.67 -22.64 -3.77
C GLU A 186 17.46 -22.79 -5.29
N ILE A 187 18.29 -22.13 -6.10
CA ILE A 187 18.35 -22.34 -7.55
C ILE A 187 19.59 -23.18 -7.84
N TYR A 188 19.67 -23.81 -9.00
CA TYR A 188 20.94 -24.34 -9.54
C TYR A 188 21.16 -23.72 -10.92
N SER A 189 22.39 -23.30 -11.29
CA SER A 189 22.70 -22.79 -12.64
C SER A 189 22.59 -23.89 -13.71
N GLY A 190 22.11 -25.07 -13.33
CA GLY A 190 21.66 -26.17 -14.19
C GLY A 190 20.27 -26.74 -13.86
N GLN A 191 19.39 -26.06 -13.11
CA GLN A 191 17.98 -26.46 -13.05
C GLN A 191 17.17 -25.74 -14.14
N TRP A 192 17.11 -26.36 -15.32
CA TRP A 192 16.15 -26.01 -16.37
C TRP A 192 15.43 -27.29 -16.87
N PRO A 193 14.15 -27.20 -17.32
CA PRO A 193 13.37 -28.32 -17.86
C PRO A 193 13.91 -28.94 -19.16
N ASP A 194 14.77 -28.22 -19.89
CA ASP A 194 15.49 -28.74 -21.07
C ASP A 194 16.93 -29.10 -20.70
N TYR A 195 17.07 -30.15 -19.91
CA TYR A 195 18.34 -30.85 -19.76
C TYR A 195 18.38 -32.01 -20.76
N SER A 196 18.29 -31.71 -22.06
CA SER A 196 18.52 -32.73 -23.08
C SER A 196 20.01 -33.10 -23.16
N GLU A 197 20.28 -34.40 -23.31
CA GLU A 197 21.64 -34.97 -23.37
C GLU A 197 22.49 -34.33 -24.50
N GLY A 198 21.84 -33.97 -25.62
CA GLY A 198 22.49 -33.27 -26.73
C GLY A 198 22.76 -31.77 -26.51
N LEU A 199 22.13 -31.12 -25.51
CA LEU A 199 22.47 -29.76 -25.09
C LEU A 199 23.68 -29.77 -24.14
N TYR A 200 23.83 -30.83 -23.35
CA TYR A 200 25.00 -31.10 -22.51
C TYR A 200 26.27 -31.28 -23.35
N GLU A 201 26.25 -32.18 -24.35
CA GLU A 201 27.43 -32.47 -25.18
C GLU A 201 27.89 -31.26 -26.01
N ARG A 202 26.96 -30.53 -26.64
CA ARG A 202 27.28 -29.31 -27.42
C ARG A 202 27.87 -28.19 -26.58
N ARG A 203 27.51 -28.11 -25.28
CA ARG A 203 28.04 -27.12 -24.34
C ARG A 203 29.43 -27.47 -23.81
N ILE A 204 29.89 -28.72 -23.96
CA ILE A 204 31.23 -29.19 -23.60
C ILE A 204 32.20 -29.07 -24.80
N GLN A 205 31.71 -29.19 -26.04
CA GLN A 205 32.54 -29.15 -27.25
C GLN A 205 33.18 -27.78 -27.56
N ASN A 206 32.50 -26.67 -27.25
CA ASN A 206 33.00 -25.32 -27.54
C ASN A 206 33.31 -24.59 -26.23
N ASN A 207 34.54 -24.76 -25.75
CA ASN A 207 35.16 -24.16 -24.58
C ASN A 207 34.56 -22.79 -24.16
N LEU A 208 33.69 -22.78 -23.15
CA LEU A 208 33.06 -21.62 -22.54
C LEU A 208 33.24 -21.74 -21.02
N SER A 209 34.37 -21.22 -20.51
CA SER A 209 34.67 -20.91 -19.10
C SER A 209 34.26 -21.95 -18.04
N ASN A 210 35.23 -22.70 -17.49
CA ASN A 210 35.34 -23.09 -16.06
C ASN A 210 34.05 -23.16 -15.19
N ARG A 211 33.02 -23.91 -15.63
CA ARG A 211 31.67 -23.99 -15.01
C ARG A 211 31.56 -24.44 -13.55
N LEU A 212 32.67 -24.59 -12.81
CA LEU A 212 32.72 -25.06 -11.42
C LEU A 212 33.44 -24.09 -10.49
N SER A 213 33.87 -22.95 -11.03
CA SER A 213 34.27 -21.77 -10.26
C SER A 213 33.19 -20.69 -10.30
N GLU A 214 31.95 -21.10 -10.53
CA GLU A 214 30.83 -20.19 -10.76
C GLU A 214 29.53 -20.82 -10.21
N LEU A 215 29.48 -21.09 -8.90
CA LEU A 215 28.23 -21.50 -8.25
C LEU A 215 27.55 -20.27 -7.62
N HIS A 216 26.42 -19.81 -8.18
CA HIS A 216 25.75 -18.55 -7.80
C HIS A 216 24.30 -18.78 -7.39
N PHE A 217 23.90 -18.57 -6.12
CA PHE A 217 22.46 -18.71 -5.79
C PHE A 217 21.87 -17.63 -4.94
N ILE A 218 20.71 -17.19 -5.41
CA ILE A 218 19.97 -16.06 -4.89
C ILE A 218 18.65 -16.56 -4.31
N ARG A 219 18.53 -16.38 -2.99
CA ARG A 219 17.29 -16.42 -2.22
C ARG A 219 16.69 -15.01 -2.19
N ARG A 220 15.42 -14.87 -1.78
CA ARG A 220 14.78 -13.55 -1.56
C ARG A 220 15.69 -12.52 -0.86
N ASN A 221 16.61 -12.96 0.02
CA ASN A 221 17.42 -12.09 0.86
C ASN A 221 18.93 -12.43 0.93
N SER A 222 19.46 -13.31 0.06
CA SER A 222 20.90 -13.60 0.07
C SER A 222 21.40 -14.25 -1.21
N GLY A 223 22.67 -14.01 -1.54
CA GLY A 223 23.46 -14.68 -2.54
C GLY A 223 24.53 -15.59 -1.94
N PHE A 224 24.86 -16.70 -2.61
CA PHE A 224 26.10 -17.45 -2.39
C PHE A 224 26.86 -17.53 -3.71
N ILE A 225 28.16 -17.23 -3.69
CA ILE A 225 29.05 -17.28 -4.85
C ILE A 225 30.28 -18.11 -4.50
N TYR A 226 30.50 -19.18 -5.25
CA TYR A 226 31.73 -19.97 -5.17
C TYR A 226 32.56 -19.83 -6.44
N MET A 227 33.85 -19.51 -6.28
CA MET A 227 34.84 -19.48 -7.35
C MET A 227 36.16 -20.10 -6.92
N VAL A 228 36.70 -21.09 -7.65
CA VAL A 228 38.01 -21.67 -7.28
C VAL A 228 39.12 -20.61 -7.42
N GLY A 229 40.12 -20.66 -6.53
CA GLY A 229 41.16 -19.64 -6.33
C GLY A 229 41.60 -18.82 -7.54
N ASP A 230 42.10 -19.43 -8.61
CA ASP A 230 42.58 -18.68 -9.78
C ASP A 230 41.47 -17.92 -10.50
N ASN A 231 40.29 -18.54 -10.65
CA ASN A 231 39.14 -17.90 -11.25
C ASN A 231 38.58 -16.78 -10.37
N TYR A 232 38.59 -16.95 -9.05
CA TYR A 232 38.25 -15.88 -8.12
C TYR A 232 39.14 -14.65 -8.36
N ASN A 233 40.46 -14.84 -8.38
CA ASN A 233 41.43 -13.76 -8.60
C ASN A 233 41.27 -13.09 -9.98
N MET A 234 40.96 -13.87 -11.02
CA MET A 234 40.82 -13.35 -12.39
C MET A 234 39.49 -12.63 -12.63
N PHE A 235 38.39 -13.12 -12.05
CA PHE A 235 37.04 -12.77 -12.50
C PHE A 235 36.13 -12.20 -11.41
N PHE A 236 36.45 -12.29 -10.12
CA PHE A 236 35.54 -11.78 -9.10
C PHE A 236 35.34 -10.27 -9.21
N ASN A 237 36.42 -9.49 -9.12
CA ASN A 237 36.35 -8.03 -9.18
C ASN A 237 36.00 -7.50 -10.58
N SER A 238 36.55 -8.11 -11.62
CA SER A 238 36.40 -7.65 -13.01
C SER A 238 35.07 -8.05 -13.64
N TYR A 239 34.38 -9.04 -13.07
CA TYR A 239 33.18 -9.62 -13.67
C TYR A 239 32.04 -9.87 -12.66
N MET A 240 32.26 -10.62 -11.58
CA MET A 240 31.17 -10.95 -10.65
C MET A 240 30.60 -9.73 -9.93
N MET A 241 31.47 -8.83 -9.47
CA MET A 241 31.05 -7.63 -8.75
C MET A 241 30.17 -6.70 -9.61
N PRO A 242 30.61 -6.26 -10.81
CA PRO A 242 29.82 -5.34 -11.64
C PRO A 242 28.59 -5.98 -12.30
N HIS A 243 28.56 -7.31 -12.51
CA HIS A 243 27.48 -7.96 -13.26
C HIS A 243 26.51 -8.79 -12.42
N VAL A 244 26.81 -9.04 -11.14
CA VAL A 244 25.92 -9.82 -10.25
C VAL A 244 25.66 -9.09 -8.94
N LEU A 245 26.70 -8.68 -8.20
CA LEU A 245 26.51 -8.04 -6.89
C LEU A 245 25.87 -6.66 -7.05
N GLU A 246 26.49 -5.77 -7.84
CA GLU A 246 26.00 -4.40 -8.00
C GLU A 246 24.59 -4.33 -8.62
N PRO A 247 24.27 -5.06 -9.71
CA PRO A 247 22.92 -5.01 -10.29
C PRO A 247 21.86 -5.52 -9.30
N THR A 248 22.19 -6.49 -8.45
CA THR A 248 21.28 -6.99 -7.41
C THR A 248 20.99 -5.91 -6.37
N ALA A 249 22.01 -5.20 -5.89
CA ALA A 249 21.83 -4.09 -4.96
C ALA A 249 21.03 -2.93 -5.56
N ARG A 250 21.23 -2.62 -6.85
CA ARG A 250 20.44 -1.64 -7.60
C ARG A 250 18.97 -2.07 -7.74
N ILE A 251 18.70 -3.34 -8.07
CA ILE A 251 17.35 -3.92 -8.12
C ILE A 251 16.63 -3.78 -6.78
N ARG A 252 17.33 -4.02 -5.66
CA ARG A 252 16.78 -3.83 -4.32
C ARG A 252 16.49 -2.36 -4.01
N SER A 253 17.39 -1.46 -4.39
CA SER A 253 17.21 -0.03 -4.20
C SER A 253 16.00 0.50 -4.98
N MET A 254 15.76 -0.02 -6.18
CA MET A 254 14.53 0.29 -6.95
C MET A 254 13.28 -0.23 -6.25
N LEU A 255 13.29 -1.46 -5.72
CA LEU A 255 12.14 -1.97 -4.96
C LEU A 255 11.82 -1.06 -3.76
N PHE A 256 12.85 -0.72 -2.99
CA PHE A 256 12.72 0.19 -1.85
C PHE A 256 12.11 1.53 -2.27
N ALA A 257 12.64 2.15 -3.33
CA ALA A 257 12.10 3.40 -3.86
C ALA A 257 10.64 3.26 -4.32
N LEU A 258 10.26 2.14 -4.95
CA LEU A 258 8.87 1.88 -5.35
C LEU A 258 7.94 1.72 -4.15
N MET A 259 8.40 1.07 -3.08
CA MET A 259 7.64 0.95 -1.84
C MET A 259 7.44 2.32 -1.19
N ALA A 260 8.49 3.14 -1.11
CA ALA A 260 8.42 4.50 -0.59
C ALA A 260 7.48 5.40 -1.43
N LEU A 261 7.53 5.29 -2.77
CA LEU A 261 6.58 5.97 -3.65
C LEU A 261 5.16 5.49 -3.42
N ASN A 262 4.95 4.18 -3.29
CA ASN A 262 3.63 3.62 -3.04
C ASN A 262 3.02 4.14 -1.73
N GLU A 263 3.82 4.23 -0.66
CA GLU A 263 3.40 4.82 0.61
C GLU A 263 3.02 6.30 0.45
N SER A 264 3.84 7.10 -0.23
CA SER A 264 3.52 8.51 -0.51
C SER A 264 2.21 8.67 -1.29
N ILE A 265 1.96 7.81 -2.29
CA ILE A 265 0.70 7.81 -3.05
C ILE A 265 -0.49 7.49 -2.14
N ASP A 266 -0.36 6.48 -1.27
CA ASP A 266 -1.41 6.09 -0.33
C ASP A 266 -1.74 7.24 0.65
N ILE A 267 -0.74 7.98 1.13
CA ILE A 267 -0.92 9.16 1.99
C ILE A 267 -1.63 10.29 1.24
N LEU A 268 -1.20 10.61 0.01
CA LEU A 268 -1.86 11.63 -0.79
C LEU A 268 -3.32 11.27 -1.08
N PHE A 269 -3.60 9.99 -1.30
CA PHE A 269 -4.96 9.53 -1.60
C PHE A 269 -5.87 9.74 -0.38
N ILE A 270 -5.37 9.40 0.82
CA ILE A 270 -6.07 9.70 2.07
C ILE A 270 -6.32 11.21 2.20
N ARG A 271 -5.32 12.06 1.93
CA ARG A 271 -5.46 13.53 2.04
C ARG A 271 -6.54 14.09 1.12
N ILE A 272 -6.60 13.64 -0.14
CA ILE A 272 -7.67 14.01 -1.09
C ILE A 272 -9.05 13.71 -0.53
N HIS A 273 -9.20 12.55 0.12
CA HIS A 273 -10.49 12.13 0.66
C HIS A 273 -10.83 12.77 2.00
N HIS A 274 -9.85 13.20 2.79
CA HIS A 274 -10.04 13.70 4.16
C HIS A 274 -10.06 15.22 4.33
N GLN A 275 -9.65 16.05 3.35
CA GLN A 275 -9.51 17.48 3.57
C GLN A 275 -10.50 18.40 2.82
N TYR A 276 -11.27 19.13 3.62
CA TYR A 276 -11.51 20.55 3.43
C TYR A 276 -10.16 21.29 3.35
N PHE A 277 -9.92 22.02 2.25
CA PHE A 277 -8.79 22.94 2.03
C PHE A 277 -7.37 22.36 1.84
N THR A 278 -7.16 21.47 0.85
CA THR A 278 -5.83 21.38 0.21
C THR A 278 -5.86 22.17 -1.10
N ASP A 279 -4.78 22.90 -1.42
CA ASP A 279 -4.64 23.54 -2.74
C ASP A 279 -4.52 22.44 -3.79
N LEU A 280 -5.50 22.35 -4.71
CA LEU A 280 -5.50 21.35 -5.79
C LEU A 280 -4.21 21.45 -6.62
N LYS A 281 -3.65 22.66 -6.74
CA LYS A 281 -2.41 22.91 -7.46
C LYS A 281 -1.21 22.29 -6.75
N GLU A 282 -1.15 22.39 -5.42
CA GLU A 282 -0.09 21.75 -4.62
C GLU A 282 -0.17 20.23 -4.73
N MET A 283 -1.38 19.66 -4.69
CA MET A 283 -1.57 18.22 -4.88
C MET A 283 -1.16 17.78 -6.30
N GLU A 284 -1.52 18.55 -7.32
CA GLU A 284 -1.10 18.29 -8.70
C GLU A 284 0.43 18.30 -8.86
N ASP A 285 1.10 19.28 -8.24
CA ASP A 285 2.55 19.38 -8.24
C ASP A 285 3.19 18.15 -7.55
N LYS A 286 2.65 17.72 -6.41
CA LYS A 286 3.10 16.51 -5.69
C LYS A 286 2.92 15.24 -6.53
N ILE A 287 1.77 15.07 -7.18
CA ILE A 287 1.53 13.93 -8.09
C ILE A 287 2.50 13.96 -9.26
N ARG A 288 2.70 15.12 -9.87
CA ARG A 288 3.63 15.28 -11.01
C ARG A 288 5.04 14.85 -10.61
N ASN A 289 5.49 15.23 -9.41
CA ASN A 289 6.78 14.81 -8.88
C ASN A 289 6.84 13.29 -8.66
N LEU A 290 5.82 12.67 -8.06
CA LEU A 290 5.79 11.21 -7.88
C LEU A 290 5.74 10.44 -9.22
N LYS A 291 4.99 10.94 -10.22
CA LYS A 291 4.98 10.40 -11.59
C LYS A 291 6.36 10.49 -12.25
N TYR A 292 7.07 11.60 -12.03
CA TYR A 292 8.44 11.80 -12.52
C TYR A 292 9.40 10.80 -11.88
N LEU A 293 9.36 10.62 -10.55
CA LEU A 293 10.19 9.64 -9.83
C LEU A 293 9.92 8.20 -10.28
N ARG A 294 8.64 7.84 -10.46
CA ARG A 294 8.27 6.54 -11.06
C ARG A 294 8.90 6.39 -12.44
N GLY A 295 8.83 7.42 -13.29
CA GLY A 295 9.44 7.42 -14.61
C GLY A 295 10.95 7.18 -14.56
N MET A 296 11.66 7.83 -13.62
CA MET A 296 13.09 7.59 -13.40
C MET A 296 13.38 6.13 -13.04
N ILE A 297 12.63 5.54 -12.10
CA ILE A 297 12.80 4.14 -11.71
C ILE A 297 12.51 3.22 -12.90
N GLN A 298 11.46 3.50 -13.68
CA GLN A 298 11.13 2.73 -14.87
C GLN A 298 12.26 2.79 -15.92
N THR A 299 12.87 3.96 -16.15
CA THR A 299 14.03 4.08 -17.04
C THR A 299 15.22 3.24 -16.56
N GLN A 300 15.53 3.28 -15.26
CA GLN A 300 16.60 2.46 -14.69
C GLN A 300 16.30 0.95 -14.82
N MET A 301 15.05 0.55 -14.57
CA MET A 301 14.62 -0.84 -14.80
C MET A 301 14.76 -1.25 -16.25
N SER A 302 14.34 -0.42 -17.20
CA SER A 302 14.50 -0.69 -18.63
C SER A 302 15.98 -0.84 -19.02
N SER A 303 16.88 -0.04 -18.44
CA SER A 303 18.32 -0.20 -18.65
C SER A 303 18.80 -1.58 -18.21
N ILE A 304 18.39 -2.02 -17.01
CA ILE A 304 18.75 -3.35 -16.48
C ILE A 304 18.18 -4.46 -17.38
N TYR A 305 16.93 -4.36 -17.85
CA TYR A 305 16.37 -5.33 -18.80
C TYR A 305 17.11 -5.38 -20.13
N ASN A 306 17.49 -4.22 -20.67
CA ASN A 306 18.25 -4.16 -21.91
C ASN A 306 19.64 -4.78 -21.74
N GLU A 307 20.31 -4.55 -20.61
CA GLU A 307 21.56 -5.21 -20.26
C GLU A 307 21.40 -6.73 -20.15
N LEU A 308 20.27 -7.22 -19.62
CA LEU A 308 19.96 -8.65 -19.53
C LEU A 308 19.75 -9.29 -20.89
N ASP A 309 19.13 -8.57 -21.84
CA ASP A 309 18.81 -9.06 -23.18
C ASP A 309 20.04 -9.00 -24.12
N TYR A 310 20.86 -7.94 -24.02
CA TYR A 310 22.03 -7.76 -24.88
C TYR A 310 23.21 -8.65 -24.48
N ASN A 311 23.30 -9.03 -23.21
CA ASN A 311 24.37 -9.88 -22.73
C ASN A 311 24.19 -11.33 -23.16
N ARG A 312 25.04 -11.78 -24.09
CA ARG A 312 25.09 -13.17 -24.61
C ARG A 312 25.49 -14.23 -23.56
N ARG A 313 25.57 -13.90 -22.27
CA ARG A 313 26.04 -14.77 -21.19
C ARG A 313 24.86 -15.25 -20.35
N GLN A 314 24.27 -16.37 -20.78
CA GLN A 314 23.00 -16.94 -20.27
C GLN A 314 22.93 -17.17 -18.74
N HIS A 315 24.07 -17.30 -18.06
CA HIS A 315 24.12 -17.77 -16.67
C HIS A 315 23.74 -16.70 -15.62
N TYR A 316 24.31 -15.48 -15.63
CA TYR A 316 23.89 -14.44 -14.68
C TYR A 316 22.57 -13.77 -15.07
N THR A 317 22.22 -13.75 -16.37
CA THR A 317 20.90 -13.30 -16.82
C THR A 317 19.80 -14.08 -16.10
N SER A 318 19.97 -15.40 -15.93
CA SER A 318 19.03 -16.23 -15.19
C SER A 318 18.89 -15.83 -13.72
N VAL A 319 20.00 -15.42 -13.09
CA VAL A 319 20.07 -15.00 -11.68
C VAL A 319 19.33 -13.68 -11.47
N LEU A 320 19.59 -12.68 -12.32
CA LEU A 320 18.93 -11.38 -12.25
C LEU A 320 17.45 -11.44 -12.68
N VAL A 321 17.10 -12.28 -13.67
CA VAL A 321 15.70 -12.52 -14.05
C VAL A 321 14.93 -13.18 -12.90
N HIS A 322 15.54 -14.16 -12.22
CA HIS A 322 14.91 -14.74 -11.03
C HIS A 322 14.62 -13.68 -9.98
N LEU A 323 15.60 -12.84 -9.65
CA LEU A 323 15.43 -11.74 -8.69
C LEU A 323 14.29 -10.78 -9.05
N ILE A 324 14.27 -10.34 -10.31
CA ILE A 324 13.24 -9.46 -10.85
C ILE A 324 11.84 -10.09 -10.69
N ASN A 325 11.73 -11.38 -11.01
CA ASN A 325 10.47 -12.11 -10.91
C ASN A 325 10.04 -12.35 -9.47
N GLU A 326 10.98 -12.72 -8.60
CA GLU A 326 10.76 -13.02 -7.18
C GLU A 326 10.30 -11.79 -6.39
N PHE A 327 10.80 -10.61 -6.76
CA PHE A 327 10.35 -9.34 -6.18
C PHE A 327 9.15 -8.72 -6.87
N HIS A 328 8.63 -9.37 -7.93
CA HIS A 328 7.45 -8.92 -8.67
C HIS A 328 7.53 -7.43 -9.08
N LEU A 329 8.72 -6.94 -9.45
CA LEU A 329 8.96 -5.51 -9.69
C LEU A 329 8.01 -4.90 -10.71
N ASN A 330 7.80 -5.58 -11.84
CA ASN A 330 6.86 -5.14 -12.87
C ASN A 330 5.44 -5.02 -12.32
N ARG A 331 4.98 -6.02 -11.55
CA ARG A 331 3.65 -6.00 -10.94
C ARG A 331 3.49 -4.85 -9.95
N ILE A 332 4.54 -4.49 -9.21
CA ILE A 332 4.53 -3.35 -8.28
C ILE A 332 4.45 -2.04 -9.07
N LEU A 333 5.26 -1.88 -10.11
CA LEU A 333 5.19 -0.73 -11.01
C LEU A 333 3.82 -0.56 -11.68
N ASP A 334 3.24 -1.66 -12.16
CA ASP A 334 1.91 -1.67 -12.79
C ASP A 334 0.85 -1.27 -11.77
N ARG A 335 0.93 -1.81 -10.54
CA ARG A 335 0.02 -1.44 -9.44
C ARG A 335 0.13 0.05 -9.08
N ILE A 336 1.35 0.57 -8.99
CA ILE A 336 1.59 2.00 -8.76
C ILE A 336 1.00 2.83 -9.91
N SER A 337 1.16 2.38 -11.15
CA SER A 337 0.60 3.06 -12.33
C SER A 337 -0.93 3.08 -12.31
N ASN A 338 -1.57 1.95 -12.00
CA ASN A 338 -3.02 1.88 -11.85
C ASN A 338 -3.51 2.80 -10.72
N LYS A 339 -2.77 2.88 -9.60
CA LYS A 339 -3.10 3.83 -8.52
C LYS A 339 -3.04 5.27 -9.00
N PHE A 340 -2.05 5.65 -9.82
CA PHE A 340 -1.98 7.00 -10.38
C PHE A 340 -3.18 7.35 -11.27
N GLU A 341 -3.71 6.39 -12.04
CA GLU A 341 -4.90 6.60 -12.87
C GLU A 341 -6.15 6.82 -11.98
N VAL A 342 -6.40 5.93 -11.02
CA VAL A 342 -7.51 6.08 -10.06
C VAL A 342 -7.43 7.41 -9.29
N PHE A 343 -6.21 7.79 -8.91
CA PHE A 343 -5.95 9.06 -8.24
C PHE A 343 -6.26 10.25 -9.14
N TYR A 344 -5.86 10.19 -10.41
CA TYR A 344 -6.13 11.25 -11.38
C TYR A 344 -7.64 11.44 -11.60
N ASP A 345 -8.38 10.34 -11.74
CA ASP A 345 -9.85 10.38 -11.85
C ASP A 345 -10.47 11.01 -10.60
N SER A 346 -9.99 10.64 -9.41
CA SER A 346 -10.44 11.21 -8.15
C SER A 346 -10.17 12.72 -8.09
N MET A 347 -9.01 13.18 -8.56
CA MET A 347 -8.68 14.60 -8.67
C MET A 347 -9.58 15.34 -9.65
N GLN A 348 -9.88 14.75 -10.82
CA GLN A 348 -10.79 15.35 -11.81
C GLN A 348 -12.18 15.58 -11.23
N VAL A 349 -12.70 14.60 -10.48
CA VAL A 349 -13.98 14.72 -9.76
C VAL A 349 -13.93 15.89 -8.76
N GLN A 350 -12.83 16.04 -8.00
CA GLN A 350 -12.66 17.17 -7.08
C GLN A 350 -12.54 18.52 -7.81
N TYR A 351 -11.85 18.56 -8.95
CA TYR A 351 -11.72 19.75 -9.80
C TYR A 351 -13.10 20.20 -10.31
N GLN A 352 -13.89 19.29 -10.87
CA GLN A 352 -15.25 19.57 -11.33
C GLN A 352 -16.10 20.13 -10.20
N LYS A 353 -16.09 19.48 -9.03
CA LYS A 353 -16.81 19.96 -7.85
C LYS A 353 -16.40 21.38 -7.44
N LYS A 354 -15.08 21.68 -7.43
CA LYS A 354 -14.58 23.02 -7.08
C LYS A 354 -14.90 24.06 -8.16
N MET A 355 -14.92 23.68 -9.44
CA MET A 355 -15.36 24.55 -10.53
C MET A 355 -16.85 24.88 -10.42
N GLU A 356 -17.70 23.88 -10.14
CA GLU A 356 -19.12 24.09 -9.87
C GLU A 356 -19.33 25.02 -8.66
N GLU A 357 -18.60 24.82 -7.56
CA GLU A 357 -18.63 25.71 -6.40
C GLU A 357 -18.21 27.14 -6.74
N ASN A 358 -17.17 27.32 -7.56
CA ASN A 358 -16.69 28.63 -7.99
C ASN A 358 -17.66 29.30 -8.97
N GLN A 359 -18.23 28.57 -9.93
CA GLN A 359 -19.26 29.10 -10.84
C GLN A 359 -20.48 29.53 -10.03
N PHE A 360 -20.91 28.73 -9.06
CA PHE A 360 -21.98 29.08 -8.15
C PHE A 360 -21.67 30.36 -7.34
N ARG A 361 -20.42 30.55 -6.89
CA ARG A 361 -19.98 31.80 -6.23
C ARG A 361 -19.99 32.99 -7.19
N VAL A 362 -19.53 32.81 -8.43
CA VAL A 362 -19.52 33.86 -9.47
C VAL A 362 -20.94 34.24 -9.86
N GLU A 363 -21.83 33.28 -10.11
CA GLU A 363 -23.25 33.53 -10.36
C GLU A 363 -23.91 34.24 -9.19
N ARG A 364 -23.58 33.88 -7.94
CA ARG A 364 -24.07 34.59 -6.75
C ARG A 364 -23.55 36.02 -6.68
N GLY A 365 -22.28 36.24 -6.99
CA GLY A 365 -21.67 37.57 -7.08
C GLY A 365 -22.27 38.43 -8.19
N MET A 366 -22.47 37.85 -9.38
CA MET A 366 -23.14 38.47 -10.53
C MET A 366 -24.60 38.79 -10.21
N ASN A 367 -25.31 37.91 -9.51
CA ASN A 367 -26.67 38.17 -9.07
C ASN A 367 -26.74 39.29 -8.02
N ILE A 368 -25.75 39.41 -7.14
CA ILE A 368 -25.62 40.53 -6.19
C ILE A 368 -25.28 41.84 -6.93
N LEU A 369 -24.38 41.79 -7.92
CA LEU A 369 -24.06 42.93 -8.78
C LEU A 369 -25.27 43.37 -9.62
N ASN A 370 -25.99 42.44 -10.26
CA ASN A 370 -27.22 42.72 -11.00
C ASN A 370 -28.33 43.29 -10.11
N LEU A 371 -28.40 42.84 -8.84
CA LEU A 371 -29.28 43.43 -7.83
C LEU A 371 -28.87 44.87 -7.51
N LEU A 372 -27.60 45.14 -7.27
CA LEU A 372 -27.07 46.48 -6.97
C LEU A 372 -27.22 47.46 -8.15
N PHE A 373 -26.94 47.01 -9.38
CA PHE A 373 -27.15 47.81 -10.60
C PHE A 373 -28.64 48.05 -10.89
N GLY A 374 -29.52 47.09 -10.59
CA GLY A 374 -30.97 47.27 -10.66
C GLY A 374 -31.51 48.32 -9.68
N PHE A 375 -30.89 48.44 -8.49
CA PHE A 375 -31.18 49.49 -7.52
C PHE A 375 -30.68 50.88 -7.95
N GLY A 376 -29.53 50.96 -8.63
CA GLY A 376 -29.02 52.23 -9.20
C GLY A 376 -29.97 52.80 -10.25
N ILE A 377 -30.47 51.95 -11.16
CA ILE A 377 -31.42 52.35 -12.21
C ILE A 377 -32.77 52.80 -11.61
N LEU A 378 -33.25 52.15 -10.55
CA LEU A 378 -34.48 52.50 -9.85
C LEU A 378 -34.35 53.78 -8.99
N ALA A 379 -33.19 54.03 -8.41
CA ALA A 379 -32.89 55.26 -7.67
C ALA A 379 -32.82 56.47 -8.61
N ASP A 380 -32.17 56.31 -9.78
CA ASP A 380 -32.09 57.35 -10.81
C ASP A 380 -33.47 57.63 -11.44
N LEU A 381 -34.28 56.60 -11.72
CA LEU A 381 -35.66 56.75 -12.15
C LEU A 381 -36.55 57.42 -11.10
N GLY A 382 -36.35 57.10 -9.82
CA GLY A 382 -37.05 57.75 -8.70
C GLY A 382 -36.71 59.23 -8.57
N GLN A 383 -35.43 59.61 -8.76
CA GLN A 383 -35.00 61.00 -8.83
C GLN A 383 -35.60 61.72 -10.04
N ILE A 384 -35.56 61.12 -11.23
CA ILE A 384 -36.12 61.69 -12.47
C ILE A 384 -37.64 61.87 -12.34
N LEU A 385 -38.37 60.91 -11.76
CA LEU A 385 -39.81 61.02 -11.49
C LEU A 385 -40.13 62.06 -10.41
N SER A 386 -39.28 62.20 -9.38
CA SER A 386 -39.46 63.24 -8.35
C SER A 386 -39.29 64.66 -8.90
N ILE A 387 -38.39 64.84 -9.87
CA ILE A 387 -38.15 66.10 -10.59
C ILE A 387 -39.28 66.36 -11.60
N ALA A 388 -39.77 65.33 -12.30
CA ALA A 388 -40.84 65.45 -13.29
C ALA A 388 -42.23 65.74 -12.69
N VAL A 389 -42.45 65.43 -11.41
CA VAL A 389 -43.76 65.59 -10.72
C VAL A 389 -43.81 66.83 -9.80
N ALA A 390 -42.75 67.64 -9.75
CA ALA A 390 -42.70 68.90 -8.99
C ALA A 390 -43.45 70.07 -9.67
N GLY A 391 -44.69 69.85 -10.11
CA GLY A 391 -45.63 70.87 -10.58
C GLY A 391 -46.87 70.96 -9.66
N PRO A 392 -47.33 72.15 -9.24
CA PRO A 392 -48.44 72.29 -8.30
C PRO A 392 -49.82 72.28 -9.01
N PRO A 393 -50.94 71.91 -8.34
CA PRO A 393 -51.10 71.28 -7.03
C PRO A 393 -51.92 69.97 -7.14
N ALA A 394 -51.26 68.81 -7.05
CA ALA A 394 -51.95 67.51 -7.01
C ALA A 394 -51.86 66.88 -5.61
N GLY A 395 -52.27 67.62 -4.58
CA GLY A 395 -51.99 67.29 -3.16
C GLY A 395 -52.69 66.03 -2.64
N ILE A 396 -53.80 65.61 -3.24
CA ILE A 396 -54.59 64.49 -2.71
C ILE A 396 -54.49 63.26 -3.62
N PHE A 397 -54.59 63.45 -4.94
CA PHE A 397 -54.52 62.35 -5.90
C PHE A 397 -53.15 61.68 -5.92
N ASN A 398 -52.05 62.45 -5.87
CA ASN A 398 -50.69 61.89 -5.83
C ASN A 398 -50.41 61.16 -4.53
N TRP A 399 -51.00 61.60 -3.40
CA TRP A 399 -50.82 60.92 -2.12
C TRP A 399 -51.53 59.56 -2.11
N ILE A 400 -52.72 59.49 -2.71
CA ILE A 400 -53.47 58.23 -2.87
C ILE A 400 -52.71 57.26 -3.78
N VAL A 401 -52.17 57.74 -4.89
CA VAL A 401 -51.38 56.90 -5.82
C VAL A 401 -50.08 56.45 -5.16
N PHE A 402 -49.39 57.33 -4.44
CA PHE A 402 -48.17 57.00 -3.71
C PHE A 402 -48.42 55.93 -2.63
N ILE A 403 -49.51 56.04 -1.87
CA ILE A 403 -49.90 55.04 -0.89
C ILE A 403 -50.29 53.73 -1.56
N GLY A 404 -51.03 53.78 -2.67
CA GLY A 404 -51.42 52.61 -3.44
C GLY A 404 -50.20 51.82 -3.94
N ILE A 405 -49.20 52.51 -4.49
CA ILE A 405 -47.96 51.90 -4.98
C ILE A 405 -47.14 51.32 -3.81
N ASN A 406 -47.02 52.04 -2.69
CA ASN A 406 -46.28 51.55 -1.53
C ASN A 406 -46.98 50.36 -0.84
N MET A 407 -48.31 50.34 -0.78
CA MET A 407 -49.08 49.20 -0.25
C MET A 407 -48.96 47.96 -1.16
N PHE A 408 -48.94 48.16 -2.48
CA PHE A 408 -48.71 47.08 -3.44
C PHE A 408 -47.29 46.51 -3.31
N LEU A 409 -46.27 47.37 -3.24
CA LEU A 409 -44.88 46.97 -3.02
C LEU A 409 -44.67 46.26 -1.68
N LEU A 410 -45.34 46.73 -0.61
CA LEU A 410 -45.30 46.08 0.70
C LEU A 410 -46.00 44.71 0.67
N GLY A 411 -47.13 44.58 -0.04
CA GLY A 411 -47.83 43.31 -0.24
C GLY A 411 -46.97 42.29 -1.00
N VAL A 412 -46.28 42.73 -2.05
CA VAL A 412 -45.32 41.90 -2.80
C VAL A 412 -44.12 41.52 -1.93
N ALA A 413 -43.57 42.46 -1.15
CA ALA A 413 -42.47 42.20 -0.22
C ALA A 413 -42.87 41.19 0.87
N ILE A 414 -44.07 41.30 1.46
CA ILE A 414 -44.59 40.36 2.47
C ILE A 414 -44.87 38.98 1.84
N TYR A 415 -45.41 38.94 0.61
CA TYR A 415 -45.58 37.70 -0.15
C TYR A 415 -44.24 37.01 -0.38
N PHE A 416 -43.21 37.75 -0.80
CA PHE A 416 -41.84 37.23 -0.97
C PHE A 416 -41.17 36.86 0.35
N LEU A 417 -41.42 37.59 1.45
CA LEU A 417 -40.94 37.24 2.78
C LEU A 417 -41.56 35.92 3.28
N ARG A 418 -42.86 35.72 3.03
CA ARG A 418 -43.57 34.47 3.33
C ARG A 418 -43.13 33.32 2.41
N ALA A 419 -42.83 33.59 1.14
CA ALA A 419 -42.26 32.63 0.23
C ALA A 419 -40.82 32.24 0.64
N ARG A 420 -40.04 33.19 1.16
CA ARG A 420 -38.67 32.97 1.69
C ARG A 420 -38.63 32.13 2.96
N LEU A 421 -39.75 32.03 3.69
CA LEU A 421 -39.91 31.12 4.84
C LEU A 421 -40.25 29.67 4.44
N LYS A 422 -40.54 29.40 3.15
CA LYS A 422 -40.66 28.02 2.63
C LYS A 422 -39.37 27.60 1.92
N VAL A 423 -38.56 26.90 2.71
CA VAL A 423 -37.18 26.41 2.53
C VAL A 423 -36.94 25.53 1.29
N LYS A 424 -35.75 25.65 0.67
CA LYS A 424 -35.11 24.65 -0.24
C LYS A 424 -33.58 24.70 -0.05
N LYS A 425 -32.79 23.63 -0.08
CA LYS A 425 -32.94 22.20 0.29
C LYS A 425 -31.49 21.68 0.33
N VAL A 426 -31.03 21.10 1.45
CA VAL A 426 -29.73 20.43 1.55
C VAL A 426 -29.80 19.13 0.75
N THR A 427 -28.83 18.84 -0.12
CA THR A 427 -28.82 17.60 -0.91
C THR A 427 -28.32 16.46 -0.03
N VAL A 428 -29.20 15.52 0.29
CA VAL A 428 -28.92 14.37 1.15
C VAL A 428 -28.63 13.15 0.28
N ARG A 429 -27.47 12.54 0.44
CA ARG A 429 -27.09 11.30 -0.28
C ARG A 429 -27.89 10.12 0.25
N LYS A 430 -28.15 9.14 -0.61
CA LYS A 430 -29.00 7.99 -0.27
C LYS A 430 -28.24 6.68 -0.48
N THR A 431 -28.25 5.83 0.53
CA THR A 431 -27.66 4.49 0.52
C THR A 431 -28.72 3.44 0.86
N VAL A 432 -28.34 2.18 0.70
CA VAL A 432 -29.11 1.01 1.15
C VAL A 432 -28.20 0.04 1.89
N ASP A 433 -28.72 -0.63 2.90
CA ASP A 433 -28.00 -1.65 3.68
C ASP A 433 -28.85 -2.92 3.81
N ALA A 434 -28.22 -4.09 3.72
CA ALA A 434 -28.89 -5.38 3.82
C ALA A 434 -28.48 -6.13 5.10
N VAL A 435 -29.47 -6.49 5.92
CA VAL A 435 -29.30 -7.51 6.97
C VAL A 435 -29.74 -8.83 6.36
N ILE A 436 -28.77 -9.65 5.93
CA ILE A 436 -29.03 -10.94 5.28
C ILE A 436 -28.92 -12.04 6.32
N VAL A 437 -30.02 -12.73 6.61
CA VAL A 437 -30.09 -13.81 7.59
C VAL A 437 -30.32 -15.17 6.94
N ASP A 438 -29.88 -16.23 7.61
CA ASP A 438 -30.21 -17.61 7.26
C ASP A 438 -31.07 -18.30 8.33
N GLU A 439 -31.50 -19.52 8.03
CA GLU A 439 -32.31 -20.33 8.94
C GLU A 439 -31.60 -20.65 10.26
N LYS A 440 -30.25 -20.60 10.29
CA LYS A 440 -29.42 -20.94 11.45
C LYS A 440 -29.08 -19.74 12.33
N GLY A 441 -29.69 -18.58 12.08
CA GLY A 441 -29.44 -17.37 12.86
C GLY A 441 -28.09 -16.71 12.57
N ARG A 442 -27.51 -16.93 11.39
CA ARG A 442 -26.26 -16.27 10.96
C ARG A 442 -26.57 -15.06 10.08
N VAL A 443 -25.72 -14.05 10.18
CA VAL A 443 -25.80 -12.81 9.39
C VAL A 443 -24.59 -12.69 8.48
N VAL A 444 -24.81 -12.24 7.24
CA VAL A 444 -23.72 -11.90 6.32
C VAL A 444 -23.08 -10.59 6.75
N ILE A 445 -21.78 -10.64 7.02
CA ILE A 445 -20.96 -9.49 7.37
C ILE A 445 -19.81 -9.37 6.37
N VAL A 446 -19.55 -8.14 5.95
CA VAL A 446 -18.41 -7.77 5.11
C VAL A 446 -17.39 -6.97 5.91
N GLU A 447 -16.13 -6.98 5.48
CA GLU A 447 -15.08 -6.14 6.05
C GLU A 447 -14.79 -4.97 5.11
N ARG A 448 -14.83 -3.73 5.62
CA ARG A 448 -14.68 -2.54 4.78
C ARG A 448 -13.25 -2.39 4.28
N LYS A 449 -13.05 -2.39 2.96
CA LYS A 449 -11.73 -2.18 2.32
C LYS A 449 -11.24 -0.73 2.37
N TYR A 450 -12.16 0.24 2.43
CA TYR A 450 -11.86 1.68 2.29
C TYR A 450 -12.38 2.52 3.46
N PRO A 451 -11.70 3.64 3.80
CA PRO A 451 -12.20 4.61 4.77
C PRO A 451 -13.56 5.20 4.35
N PRO A 452 -14.38 5.67 5.31
CA PRO A 452 -14.21 5.56 6.76
C PRO A 452 -14.38 4.11 7.25
N PHE A 453 -13.92 3.82 8.47
CA PHE A 453 -14.05 2.50 9.12
C PHE A 453 -13.38 1.33 8.37
N ARG A 454 -12.24 1.59 7.70
CA ARG A 454 -11.45 0.55 7.03
C ARG A 454 -11.06 -0.57 8.02
N GLY A 455 -11.22 -1.82 7.61
CA GLY A 455 -10.96 -3.01 8.42
C GLY A 455 -12.07 -3.33 9.45
N GLN A 456 -13.10 -2.51 9.57
CA GLN A 456 -14.24 -2.81 10.43
C GLN A 456 -15.30 -3.64 9.70
N ARG A 457 -16.04 -4.43 10.49
CA ARG A 457 -17.20 -5.21 10.04
C ARG A 457 -18.37 -4.30 9.69
N ALA A 458 -19.10 -4.62 8.65
CA ALA A 458 -20.26 -3.86 8.18
C ALA A 458 -21.32 -4.80 7.60
N LEU A 459 -22.56 -4.30 7.56
CA LEU A 459 -23.61 -4.87 6.72
C LEU A 459 -23.27 -4.57 5.25
N PRO A 460 -23.57 -5.49 4.32
CA PRO A 460 -23.39 -5.24 2.90
C PRO A 460 -24.37 -4.16 2.42
N GLY A 461 -23.89 -3.27 1.56
CA GLY A 461 -24.65 -2.10 1.15
C GLY A 461 -23.82 -0.98 0.53
N GLY A 462 -24.50 -0.04 -0.12
CA GLY A 462 -23.83 1.04 -0.84
C GLY A 462 -24.78 2.11 -1.35
N PHE A 463 -24.30 2.90 -2.30
CA PHE A 463 -25.04 4.07 -2.81
C PHE A 463 -26.08 3.65 -3.84
N ILE A 464 -27.21 4.35 -3.85
CA ILE A 464 -28.20 4.20 -4.91
C ILE A 464 -27.72 4.99 -6.13
N GLU A 465 -27.56 4.32 -7.27
CA GLU A 465 -27.16 4.95 -8.53
C GLU A 465 -28.29 5.77 -9.16
N GLU A 466 -27.94 6.64 -10.11
CA GLU A 466 -28.93 7.47 -10.79
C GLU A 466 -29.88 6.62 -11.65
N GLY A 467 -31.19 6.79 -11.45
CA GLY A 467 -32.21 5.99 -12.12
C GLY A 467 -32.45 4.61 -11.49
N GLU A 468 -31.70 4.24 -10.45
CA GLU A 468 -31.81 2.96 -9.75
C GLU A 468 -32.88 3.00 -8.63
N SER A 469 -33.63 1.90 -8.47
CA SER A 469 -34.54 1.75 -7.32
C SER A 469 -33.79 1.26 -6.07
N GLN A 470 -34.32 1.51 -4.88
CA GLN A 470 -33.72 1.01 -3.63
C GLN A 470 -33.54 -0.51 -3.60
N LYS A 471 -34.44 -1.24 -4.28
CA LYS A 471 -34.38 -2.71 -4.32
C LYS A 471 -33.30 -3.18 -5.29
N ASP A 472 -33.20 -2.52 -6.45
CA ASP A 472 -32.17 -2.85 -7.44
C ASP A 472 -30.78 -2.57 -6.88
N ALA A 473 -30.62 -1.45 -6.15
CA ALA A 473 -29.40 -1.13 -5.42
C ALA A 473 -29.01 -2.22 -4.42
N ILE A 474 -29.96 -2.75 -3.63
CA ILE A 474 -29.67 -3.88 -2.72
C ILE A 474 -29.18 -5.11 -3.49
N TYR A 475 -29.84 -5.47 -4.59
CA TYR A 475 -29.45 -6.65 -5.37
C TYR A 475 -28.06 -6.48 -5.99
N ARG A 476 -27.75 -5.30 -6.54
CA ARG A 476 -26.43 -4.98 -7.11
C ARG A 476 -25.34 -5.00 -6.05
N GLU A 477 -25.49 -4.21 -4.99
CA GLU A 477 -24.48 -4.06 -3.93
C GLU A 477 -24.17 -5.40 -3.25
N VAL A 478 -25.21 -6.17 -2.89
CA VAL A 478 -25.00 -7.49 -2.28
C VAL A 478 -24.31 -8.46 -3.26
N LYS A 479 -24.69 -8.43 -4.54
CA LYS A 479 -24.05 -9.28 -5.56
C LYS A 479 -22.58 -8.92 -5.75
N GLU A 480 -22.23 -7.64 -5.76
CA GLU A 480 -20.85 -7.17 -5.92
C GLU A 480 -19.98 -7.49 -4.70
N GLU A 481 -20.50 -7.26 -3.49
CA GLU A 481 -19.72 -7.42 -2.26
C GLU A 481 -19.59 -8.86 -1.79
N THR A 482 -20.60 -9.71 -2.06
CA THR A 482 -20.67 -11.06 -1.48
C THR A 482 -20.91 -12.18 -2.50
N ALA A 483 -21.13 -11.85 -3.78
CA ALA A 483 -21.58 -12.74 -4.86
C ALA A 483 -22.90 -13.48 -4.59
N LEU A 484 -23.64 -13.10 -3.54
CA LEU A 484 -24.91 -13.73 -3.18
C LEU A 484 -26.06 -13.12 -3.97
N ASP A 485 -26.98 -13.98 -4.40
CA ASP A 485 -28.31 -13.54 -4.80
C ASP A 485 -29.21 -13.53 -3.56
N VAL A 486 -29.96 -12.45 -3.35
CA VAL A 486 -30.82 -12.30 -2.17
C VAL A 486 -32.28 -12.06 -2.54
N GLU A 487 -33.14 -12.29 -1.55
CA GLU A 487 -34.55 -11.94 -1.53
C GLU A 487 -34.81 -10.96 -0.40
N ILE A 488 -35.47 -9.84 -0.70
CA ILE A 488 -35.87 -8.84 0.30
C ILE A 488 -37.14 -9.33 1.00
N LEU A 489 -37.04 -9.62 2.30
CA LEU A 489 -38.16 -10.05 3.14
C LEU A 489 -38.98 -8.87 3.64
N LYS A 490 -38.30 -7.81 4.13
CA LYS A 490 -38.96 -6.64 4.71
C LYS A 490 -38.06 -5.42 4.69
N LYS A 491 -38.64 -4.22 4.64
CA LYS A 491 -37.91 -2.97 4.94
C LYS A 491 -37.77 -2.81 6.45
N ILE A 492 -36.55 -2.64 6.95
CA ILE A 492 -36.26 -2.41 8.38
C ILE A 492 -36.63 -0.99 8.75
N GLY A 493 -36.11 0.00 8.00
CA GLY A 493 -36.32 1.40 8.35
C GLY A 493 -35.55 2.38 7.48
N ILE A 494 -35.59 3.63 7.90
CA ILE A 494 -34.80 4.74 7.35
C ILE A 494 -33.92 5.24 8.50
N PHE A 495 -32.62 5.35 8.25
CA PHE A 495 -31.65 5.83 9.23
C PHE A 495 -31.02 7.11 8.68
N ASP A 496 -31.35 8.23 9.32
CA ASP A 496 -31.09 9.59 8.86
C ASP A 496 -30.44 10.49 9.94
N LYS A 497 -29.92 9.87 11.00
CA LYS A 497 -29.27 10.55 12.13
C LYS A 497 -28.15 11.47 11.63
N PRO A 498 -28.18 12.78 11.95
CA PRO A 498 -27.11 13.70 11.58
C PRO A 498 -25.75 13.18 12.08
N GLY A 499 -24.75 13.14 11.19
CA GLY A 499 -23.42 12.64 11.51
C GLY A 499 -23.26 11.12 11.48
N ARG A 500 -24.28 10.34 11.07
CA ARG A 500 -24.15 8.87 10.89
C ARG A 500 -23.03 8.48 9.94
N ASP A 501 -22.74 9.35 8.97
CA ASP A 501 -21.62 9.20 8.04
C ASP A 501 -20.68 10.42 8.17
N PRO A 502 -19.38 10.22 8.50
CA PRO A 502 -18.42 11.31 8.64
C PRO A 502 -18.15 12.04 7.32
N ARG A 503 -18.52 11.45 6.18
CA ARG A 503 -18.37 12.08 4.85
C ARG A 503 -19.41 13.17 4.59
N GLY A 504 -20.43 13.37 5.45
CA GLY A 504 -21.50 14.38 5.31
C GLY A 504 -22.93 13.79 5.35
N PRO A 505 -23.99 14.57 5.02
CA PRO A 505 -25.37 14.11 5.14
C PRO A 505 -25.69 12.88 4.25
N VAL A 506 -26.00 11.74 4.88
CA VAL A 506 -26.38 10.48 4.24
C VAL A 506 -27.60 9.91 4.95
N ILE A 507 -28.55 9.38 4.17
CA ILE A 507 -29.69 8.60 4.65
C ILE A 507 -29.56 7.20 4.09
N THR A 508 -29.67 6.16 4.92
CA THR A 508 -29.75 4.78 4.44
C THR A 508 -31.17 4.21 4.59
N ASN A 509 -31.58 3.38 3.64
CA ASN A 509 -32.76 2.52 3.78
C ASN A 509 -32.29 1.10 4.00
N ALA A 510 -32.54 0.56 5.19
CA ALA A 510 -32.11 -0.80 5.51
C ALA A 510 -33.21 -1.82 5.21
N PHE A 511 -32.81 -2.99 4.74
CA PHE A 511 -33.68 -4.10 4.35
C PHE A 511 -33.25 -5.41 5.03
N LEU A 512 -34.25 -6.18 5.49
CA LEU A 512 -34.08 -7.54 5.95
C LEU A 512 -34.19 -8.47 4.74
N CYS A 513 -33.19 -9.29 4.53
CA CYS A 513 -33.01 -10.12 3.36
C CYS A 513 -32.70 -11.58 3.76
N THR A 514 -32.88 -12.48 2.81
CA THR A 514 -32.37 -13.86 2.88
C THR A 514 -31.66 -14.23 1.58
N MET A 515 -30.79 -15.23 1.62
CA MET A 515 -30.12 -15.79 0.44
C MET A 515 -31.10 -16.58 -0.44
N LYS A 516 -30.91 -16.53 -1.76
CA LYS A 516 -31.58 -17.38 -2.75
C LYS A 516 -30.64 -18.55 -3.13
N GLY A 517 -31.02 -19.78 -2.77
CA GLY A 517 -30.30 -21.01 -3.12
C GLY A 517 -29.39 -21.56 -2.02
N GLU A 518 -28.70 -22.68 -2.30
CA GLU A 518 -27.71 -23.27 -1.40
C GLU A 518 -26.44 -22.41 -1.31
N ILE A 519 -25.72 -22.48 -0.18
CA ILE A 519 -24.46 -21.77 0.05
C ILE A 519 -23.40 -22.29 -0.94
N GLY A 520 -23.37 -21.76 -2.15
CA GLY A 520 -22.18 -21.78 -2.99
C GLY A 520 -21.05 -21.05 -2.27
N GLU A 521 -19.79 -21.40 -2.56
CA GLU A 521 -18.64 -20.78 -1.90
C GLU A 521 -18.78 -19.25 -1.89
N LEU A 522 -18.89 -18.67 -0.69
CA LEU A 522 -18.82 -17.22 -0.46
C LEU A 522 -17.52 -16.73 -1.09
N ARG A 523 -17.62 -16.16 -2.29
CA ARG A 523 -16.50 -15.57 -3.01
C ARG A 523 -16.91 -14.14 -3.27
N GLY A 524 -16.28 -13.20 -2.58
CA GLY A 524 -16.33 -11.82 -3.05
C GLY A 524 -15.76 -11.77 -4.48
N GLY A 525 -16.28 -10.89 -5.34
CA GLY A 525 -15.70 -10.66 -6.68
C GLY A 525 -14.22 -10.31 -6.59
N ASP A 526 -13.51 -10.33 -7.72
CA ASP A 526 -12.03 -10.33 -7.93
C ASP A 526 -11.15 -9.28 -7.19
N ASP A 527 -11.66 -8.61 -6.17
CA ASP A 527 -10.95 -7.69 -5.30
C ASP A 527 -11.53 -7.58 -3.86
N ALA A 528 -12.43 -8.48 -3.45
CA ALA A 528 -13.30 -8.26 -2.29
C ALA A 528 -12.85 -8.94 -0.98
N ALA A 529 -13.11 -8.21 0.10
CA ALA A 529 -12.91 -8.60 1.48
C ALA A 529 -13.74 -9.83 1.86
N ILE A 530 -13.32 -10.52 2.94
CA ILE A 530 -13.88 -11.81 3.34
C ILE A 530 -15.33 -11.61 3.83
N ALA A 531 -16.32 -11.77 2.95
CA ALA A 531 -17.72 -11.90 3.37
C ALA A 531 -17.87 -13.18 4.20
N LYS A 532 -18.39 -13.08 5.42
CA LYS A 532 -18.54 -14.20 6.35
C LYS A 532 -19.97 -14.28 6.86
N LEU A 533 -20.46 -15.51 7.00
CA LEU A 533 -21.64 -15.80 7.82
C LEU A 533 -21.19 -15.87 9.28
N VAL A 534 -21.67 -14.92 10.09
CA VAL A 534 -21.34 -14.81 11.51
C VAL A 534 -22.61 -15.09 12.32
N PRO A 535 -22.58 -15.96 13.35
CA PRO A 535 -23.71 -16.15 14.26
C PRO A 535 -24.16 -14.82 14.86
N LEU A 536 -25.47 -14.58 14.90
CA LEU A 536 -26.01 -13.29 15.33
C LEU A 536 -25.55 -12.93 16.74
N GLU A 537 -25.45 -13.91 17.64
CA GLU A 537 -25.06 -13.71 19.05
C GLU A 537 -23.62 -13.21 19.18
N GLU A 538 -22.74 -13.61 18.26
CA GLU A 538 -21.35 -13.14 18.23
C GLU A 538 -21.24 -11.66 17.84
N LEU A 539 -22.24 -11.09 17.17
CA LEU A 539 -22.21 -9.68 16.75
C LEU A 539 -22.57 -8.71 17.87
N LYS A 540 -23.08 -9.20 19.00
CA LYS A 540 -23.45 -8.35 20.13
C LYS A 540 -22.21 -7.66 20.74
N GLY A 541 -22.22 -6.33 20.79
CA GLY A 541 -21.13 -5.54 21.35
C GLY A 541 -19.87 -5.50 20.48
N ILE A 542 -19.91 -6.05 19.27
CA ILE A 542 -18.87 -5.84 18.27
C ILE A 542 -19.11 -4.50 17.58
N ALA A 543 -18.08 -3.66 17.53
CA ALA A 543 -18.14 -2.40 16.80
C ALA A 543 -18.35 -2.66 15.30
N LEU A 544 -19.54 -2.33 14.80
CA LEU A 544 -19.86 -2.28 13.38
C LEU A 544 -19.66 -0.86 12.85
N ALA A 545 -19.29 -0.76 11.58
CA ALA A 545 -19.09 0.54 10.93
C ALA A 545 -20.37 1.39 10.95
N PHE A 546 -20.21 2.72 11.00
CA PHE A 546 -21.33 3.69 11.02
C PHE A 546 -22.31 3.43 12.19
N ASP A 547 -23.60 3.38 11.89
CA ASP A 547 -24.72 3.05 12.78
C ASP A 547 -25.27 1.63 12.50
N HIS A 548 -24.46 0.73 11.94
CA HIS A 548 -24.90 -0.61 11.56
C HIS A 548 -25.32 -1.48 12.75
N GLU A 549 -24.82 -1.19 13.95
CA GLU A 549 -25.32 -1.79 15.19
C GLU A 549 -26.79 -1.42 15.45
N GLU A 550 -27.16 -0.15 15.26
CA GLU A 550 -28.55 0.32 15.38
C GLU A 550 -29.46 -0.35 14.32
N ILE A 551 -28.94 -0.55 13.10
CA ILE A 551 -29.64 -1.23 12.01
C ILE A 551 -29.87 -2.72 12.34
N LEU A 552 -28.84 -3.39 12.87
CA LEU A 552 -28.91 -4.79 13.26
C LEU A 552 -29.90 -5.00 14.41
N ASP A 553 -29.84 -4.17 15.46
CA ASP A 553 -30.80 -4.18 16.56
C ASP A 553 -32.25 -4.07 16.09
N ALA A 554 -32.51 -3.14 15.16
CA ALA A 554 -33.83 -2.95 14.57
C ALA A 554 -34.28 -4.18 13.77
N ALA A 555 -33.37 -4.80 13.01
CA ALA A 555 -33.66 -6.01 12.26
C ALA A 555 -33.98 -7.20 13.17
N VAL A 556 -33.25 -7.38 14.28
CA VAL A 556 -33.49 -8.47 15.23
C VAL A 556 -34.85 -8.33 15.91
N ARG A 557 -35.23 -7.11 16.32
CA ARG A 557 -36.58 -6.85 16.84
C ARG A 557 -37.66 -7.14 15.80
N LEU A 558 -37.39 -6.84 14.54
CA LEU A 558 -38.30 -7.11 13.43
C LEU A 558 -38.46 -8.62 13.19
N ILE A 559 -37.39 -9.41 13.26
CA ILE A 559 -37.42 -10.88 13.16
C ILE A 559 -38.30 -11.51 14.25
N LEU A 560 -38.31 -10.93 15.46
CA LEU A 560 -39.13 -11.40 16.57
C LEU A 560 -40.59 -10.93 16.53
N ASP A 561 -40.96 -10.05 15.58
CA ASP A 561 -42.34 -9.60 15.42
C ASP A 561 -43.21 -10.73 14.87
N GLU A 562 -44.18 -11.18 15.67
CA GLU A 562 -45.13 -12.23 15.29
C GLU A 562 -45.93 -11.90 14.03
N LYS A 563 -46.03 -10.61 13.65
CA LYS A 563 -46.69 -10.20 12.41
C LYS A 563 -45.91 -10.56 11.15
N LEU A 564 -44.64 -10.92 11.27
CA LEU A 564 -43.82 -11.38 10.13
C LEU A 564 -43.81 -12.90 9.96
N ARG A 565 -44.51 -13.64 10.82
CA ARG A 565 -44.72 -15.08 10.69
C ARG A 565 -45.40 -15.40 9.36
N GLY A 566 -44.96 -16.46 8.70
CA GLY A 566 -45.52 -16.92 7.42
C GLY A 566 -45.19 -16.04 6.21
N ILE A 567 -44.41 -14.95 6.35
CA ILE A 567 -43.91 -14.17 5.20
C ILE A 567 -42.82 -14.93 4.46
N SER A 568 -41.96 -15.65 5.19
CA SER A 568 -40.94 -16.52 4.63
C SER A 568 -40.63 -17.65 5.62
N PRO A 569 -40.39 -18.90 5.17
CA PRO A 569 -40.05 -20.02 6.05
C PRO A 569 -38.87 -19.71 6.98
N ILE A 570 -37.95 -18.85 6.55
CA ILE A 570 -36.75 -18.49 7.30
C ILE A 570 -37.11 -17.68 8.55
N LEU A 571 -38.11 -16.81 8.48
CA LEU A 571 -38.59 -16.05 9.64
C LEU A 571 -39.34 -16.93 10.65
N ASP A 572 -39.76 -18.13 10.24
CA ASP A 572 -40.39 -19.13 11.09
C ASP A 572 -39.40 -20.13 11.69
N SER A 573 -38.10 -20.04 11.35
CA SER A 573 -37.05 -20.92 11.89
C SER A 573 -36.89 -20.75 13.40
N GLU A 574 -36.99 -21.83 14.16
CA GLU A 574 -36.74 -21.84 15.61
C GLU A 574 -35.31 -21.42 15.97
N GLU A 575 -34.32 -21.79 15.14
CA GLU A 575 -32.92 -21.43 15.35
C GLU A 575 -32.72 -19.91 15.20
N LEU A 576 -33.21 -19.31 14.12
CA LEU A 576 -33.14 -17.85 13.91
C LEU A 576 -33.81 -17.08 15.06
N LEU A 577 -34.98 -17.53 15.51
CA LEU A 577 -35.68 -16.89 16.64
C LEU A 577 -34.94 -17.02 17.96
N LYS A 578 -34.30 -18.17 18.19
CA LYS A 578 -33.48 -18.39 19.37
C LYS A 578 -32.28 -17.44 19.35
N SER A 579 -31.54 -17.40 18.24
CA SER A 579 -30.43 -16.46 18.02
C SER A 579 -30.84 -15.02 18.22
N ALA A 580 -31.98 -14.61 17.67
CA ALA A 580 -32.54 -13.27 17.84
C ALA A 580 -32.86 -12.93 19.29
N ARG A 581 -33.40 -13.88 20.06
CA ARG A 581 -33.66 -13.70 21.51
C ARG A 581 -32.35 -13.63 22.30
N GLU A 582 -31.34 -14.40 21.93
CA GLU A 582 -30.03 -14.40 22.58
C GLU A 582 -29.28 -13.09 22.31
N PHE A 583 -29.32 -12.57 21.08
CA PHE A 583 -28.73 -11.27 20.74
C PHE A 583 -29.31 -10.12 21.58
N LEU A 584 -30.62 -10.13 21.86
CA LEU A 584 -31.26 -9.08 22.68
C LEU A 584 -31.05 -9.25 24.20
N ARG A 585 -30.62 -10.42 24.69
CA ARG A 585 -30.32 -10.68 26.12
C ARG A 585 -28.92 -10.22 26.46
#